data_AF-A0AAD7V2D3-F1
#
_entry.id   AF-A0AAD7V2D3-F1
#
_cell.length_a   1.000
_cell.length_b   1.000
_cell.length_c   1.000
_cell.angle_alpha   90.00
_cell.angle_beta   90.00
_cell.angle_gamma   90.00
#
_symmetry.space_group_name_H-M   'P 1'
#
loop_
_entity.id
_entity.type
_entity.pdbx_description
1 polymer ?
#
loop_
_entity_poly.entity_id
_entity_poly.type
_entity_poly.pdbx_seq_one_letter_code
_entity_poly.pdbx_strand_id
1 'polypeptide(L)'
;MDKVVKAIVWSGGIIGCGYVLMKTTVPTEQDMINRLPENLQREAKERQRTSNERQQAIMDYLKEAAESDKPAWQTPDSTPKA
;
A
#
# COMPACT_ATOMS: atom_id res chain seq x y z
N MET A 1 28.08 27.70 2.33
CA MET A 1 27.46 26.39 2.58
C MET A 1 26.16 26.53 3.39
N ASP A 2 26.01 27.59 4.19
CA ASP A 2 24.88 27.88 5.09
C ASP A 2 23.51 28.02 4.40
N LYS A 3 23.46 28.61 3.20
CA LYS A 3 22.20 28.84 2.47
C LYS A 3 21.55 27.52 2.02
N VAL A 4 22.37 26.53 1.66
CA VAL A 4 21.89 25.21 1.21
C VAL A 4 21.36 24.41 2.40
N VAL A 5 22.08 24.41 3.53
CA VAL A 5 21.62 23.77 4.76
C VAL A 5 20.30 24.40 5.23
N LYS A 6 20.21 25.73 5.22
CA LYS A 6 18.96 26.43 5.56
C LYS A 6 17.81 26.06 4.60
N ALA A 7 18.07 25.94 3.30
CA ALA A 7 17.05 25.54 2.33
C ALA A 7 16.54 24.12 2.57
N ILE A 8 17.43 23.16 2.88
CA ILE A 8 17.08 21.76 3.17
C ILE A 8 16.26 21.65 4.47
N VAL A 9 16.62 22.43 5.50
CA VAL A 9 15.86 22.45 6.76
C VAL A 9 14.46 23.01 6.55
N TRP A 10 14.34 24.11 5.77
CA TRP A 10 13.04 24.69 5.45
C TRP A 10 12.19 23.77 4.57
N SER A 11 12.76 23.13 3.55
CA SER A 11 12.02 22.20 2.70
C SER A 11 11.58 20.95 3.48
N GLY A 12 12.45 20.37 4.30
CA GLY A 12 12.11 19.28 5.21
C GLY A 12 11.01 19.66 6.19
N GLY A 13 11.04 20.89 6.73
CA GLY A 13 9.99 21.41 7.60
C GLY A 13 8.64 21.56 6.91
N ILE A 14 8.60 22.04 5.66
CA ILE A 14 7.37 22.17 4.88
C ILE A 14 6.78 20.79 4.54
N ILE A 15 7.62 19.85 4.10
CA ILE A 15 7.18 18.48 3.78
C ILE A 15 6.68 17.78 5.05
N GLY A 16 7.41 17.90 6.16
CA GLY A 16 7.00 17.36 7.45
C GLY A 16 5.69 17.95 7.95
N CYS A 17 5.51 19.27 7.81
CA CYS A 17 4.26 19.95 8.16
C CYS A 17 3.08 19.44 7.30
N GLY A 18 3.29 19.27 5.98
CA GLY A 18 2.30 18.69 5.09
C GLY A 18 1.90 17.26 5.48
N TYR A 19 2.87 16.43 5.87
CA TYR A 19 2.60 15.07 6.35
C TYR A 19 1.82 15.07 7.67
N VAL A 20 2.16 15.96 8.60
CA VAL A 20 1.43 16.10 9.88
C VAL A 20 0.00 16.54 9.62
N LEU A 21 -0.22 17.54 8.75
CA LEU A 21 -1.56 17.97 8.33
C LEU A 21 -2.36 16.82 7.69
N MET A 22 -1.74 16.03 6.82
CA MET A 22 -2.38 14.85 6.22
C MET A 22 -2.80 13.84 7.30
N LYS A 23 -1.91 13.54 8.25
CA LYS A 23 -2.16 12.58 9.32
C LYS A 23 -3.24 13.03 10.31
N THR A 24 -3.38 14.34 10.54
CA THR A 24 -4.37 14.87 11.48
C THR A 24 -5.74 15.09 10.86
N THR A 25 -5.81 15.37 9.55
CA THR A 25 -7.08 15.66 8.86
C THR A 25 -7.77 14.43 8.30
N VAL A 26 -7.02 13.41 7.91
CA VAL A 26 -7.58 12.17 7.35
C VAL A 26 -7.45 11.04 8.37
N PRO A 27 -8.56 10.41 8.83
CA PRO A 27 -8.47 9.25 9.71
C PRO A 27 -7.73 8.12 8.98
N THR A 28 -6.85 7.41 9.68
CA THR A 28 -6.19 6.25 9.10
C THR A 28 -7.22 5.14 8.81
N GLU A 29 -6.92 4.24 7.87
CA GLU A 29 -7.84 3.16 7.50
C GLU A 29 -8.28 2.32 8.70
N GLN A 30 -7.39 2.13 9.68
CA GLN A 30 -7.70 1.43 10.93
C GLN A 30 -8.64 2.24 11.83
N ASP A 31 -8.43 3.55 11.95
CA ASP A 31 -9.34 4.43 12.69
C ASP A 31 -10.72 4.49 12.03
N MET A 32 -10.78 4.39 10.70
CA MET A 32 -12.03 4.27 9.96
C MET A 32 -12.73 2.95 10.27
N ILE A 33 -12.04 1.81 10.18
CA ILE A 33 -12.60 0.48 10.49
C ILE A 33 -13.09 0.42 11.95
N ASN A 34 -12.34 0.97 12.90
CA ASN A 34 -12.72 0.97 14.32
C ASN A 34 -13.96 1.82 14.62
N ARG A 35 -14.30 2.79 13.76
CA ARG A 35 -15.56 3.56 13.84
C ARG A 35 -16.76 2.80 13.28
N LEU A 36 -16.55 1.71 12.54
CA LEU A 36 -17.65 0.88 12.05
C LEU A 36 -18.19 -0.04 13.17
N PRO A 37 -19.49 -0.39 13.15
CA PRO A 37 -20.06 -1.37 14.06
C PRO A 37 -19.40 -2.76 13.91
N GLU A 38 -19.35 -3.55 14.98
CA GLU A 38 -18.55 -4.79 15.09
C GLU A 38 -18.82 -5.81 13.97
N ASN A 39 -20.04 -5.85 13.42
CA ASN A 39 -20.40 -6.70 12.30
C ASN A 39 -19.65 -6.33 11.01
N LEU A 40 -19.45 -5.03 10.74
CA LEU A 40 -18.75 -4.55 9.55
C LEU A 40 -17.23 -4.57 9.70
N GLN A 41 -16.71 -4.52 10.93
CA GLN A 41 -15.28 -4.69 11.19
C GLN A 41 -14.80 -6.09 10.77
N ARG A 42 -15.62 -7.11 11.03
CA ARG A 42 -15.34 -8.49 10.62
C ARG A 42 -15.27 -8.62 9.10
N GLU A 43 -16.26 -8.08 8.39
CA GLU A 43 -16.26 -8.07 6.92
C GLU A 43 -15.08 -7.30 6.34
N ALA A 44 -14.72 -6.14 6.92
CA ALA A 44 -13.58 -5.36 6.47
C ALA A 44 -12.26 -6.13 6.66
N LYS A 45 -12.09 -6.82 7.80
CA LYS A 45 -10.93 -7.66 8.07
C LYS A 45 -10.84 -8.88 7.15
N GLU A 46 -11.98 -9.50 6.85
CA GLU A 46 -12.07 -10.61 5.89
C GLU A 46 -11.74 -10.15 4.47
N ARG A 47 -12.27 -8.99 4.03
CA ARG A 47 -11.93 -8.38 2.73
C ARG A 47 -10.46 -8.02 2.65
N GLN A 48 -9.89 -7.42 3.69
CA GLN A 48 -8.44 -7.13 3.73
C GLN A 48 -7.61 -8.39 3.59
N ARG A 49 -8.00 -9.47 4.28
CA ARG A 49 -7.31 -10.76 4.19
C ARG A 49 -7.37 -11.33 2.77
N THR A 50 -8.55 -11.38 2.15
CA THR A 50 -8.69 -11.86 0.76
C THR A 50 -7.91 -10.99 -0.23
N SER A 51 -7.86 -9.68 -0.02
CA SER A 51 -7.04 -8.77 -0.84
C SER A 51 -5.55 -9.07 -0.68
N ASN A 52 -5.07 -9.28 0.54
CA ASN A 52 -3.67 -9.63 0.79
C ASN A 52 -3.30 -10.98 0.16
N GLU A 53 -4.17 -11.98 0.26
CA GLU A 53 -3.98 -13.31 -0.36
C GLU A 53 -3.92 -13.20 -1.89
N ARG A 54 -4.79 -12.39 -2.52
CA ARG A 54 -4.74 -12.12 -3.96
C ARG A 54 -3.46 -11.40 -4.38
N GLN A 55 -3.04 -10.39 -3.61
CA GLN A 55 -1.80 -9.65 -3.88
C GLN A 55 -0.57 -10.55 -3.77
N GLN A 56 -0.54 -11.47 -2.80
CA GLN A 56 0.52 -12.48 -2.67
C GLN A 56 0.57 -13.39 -3.89
N ALA A 57 -0.59 -13.91 -4.33
CA ALA A 57 -0.67 -14.76 -5.51
C ALA A 57 -0.20 -14.04 -6.80
N ILE A 58 -0.54 -12.75 -6.94
CA ILE A 58 -0.04 -11.91 -8.05
C ILE A 58 1.47 -11.70 -7.94
N MET A 59 1.99 -11.44 -6.73
CA MET A 59 3.41 -11.22 -6.52
C MET A 59 4.23 -12.48 -6.81
N ASP A 60 3.73 -13.65 -6.45
CA ASP A 60 4.39 -14.92 -6.73
C ASP A 60 4.35 -15.26 -8.22
N TYR A 61 3.25 -14.96 -8.91
CA TYR A 61 3.19 -14.99 -10.38
C TYR A 61 4.21 -14.05 -11.02
N LEU A 62 4.34 -12.82 -10.53
CA LEU A 62 5.31 -11.85 -11.07
C LEU A 62 6.75 -12.29 -10.85
N LYS A 63 7.06 -12.96 -9.72
CA LYS A 63 8.39 -13.55 -9.48
C LYS A 63 8.69 -14.68 -10.47
N GLU A 64 7.75 -15.60 -10.65
CA GLU A 64 7.90 -16.71 -11.60
C GLU A 64 8.03 -16.21 -13.05
N ALA A 65 7.26 -15.18 -13.42
CA ALA A 65 7.38 -14.53 -14.72
C ALA A 65 8.69 -13.75 -14.87
N ALA A 66 9.26 -13.20 -13.80
CA ALA A 66 10.56 -12.53 -13.83
C ALA A 66 11.73 -13.51 -13.95
N GLU A 67 11.59 -14.72 -13.41
CA GLU A 67 12.55 -15.82 -13.58
C GLU A 67 12.44 -16.48 -14.96
N SER A 68 11.29 -16.35 -15.63
CA SER A 68 11.05 -16.84 -16.99
C SER A 68 11.51 -15.85 -18.06
N ASP A 69 12.14 -16.34 -19.13
CA ASP A 69 12.58 -15.54 -20.29
C ASP A 69 11.40 -15.09 -21.19
N LYS A 70 10.16 -15.44 -20.82
CA LYS A 70 8.94 -15.13 -21.58
C LYS A 70 8.11 -14.07 -20.86
N PRO A 71 7.46 -13.16 -21.61
CA PRO A 71 6.66 -12.10 -21.01
C PRO A 71 5.45 -12.68 -20.27
N ALA A 72 5.11 -12.09 -19.12
CA ALA A 72 4.12 -12.60 -18.17
C ALA A 72 2.80 -13.05 -18.82
N TRP A 73 2.25 -12.28 -19.77
CA TRP A 73 0.99 -12.58 -20.45
C TRP A 73 1.00 -13.82 -21.37
N GLN A 74 2.16 -14.46 -21.59
CA GLN A 74 2.29 -15.71 -22.35
C GLN A 74 2.50 -16.95 -21.48
N THR A 75 2.56 -16.81 -20.15
CA THR A 75 2.74 -17.94 -19.21
C THR A 75 1.35 -18.48 -18.81
N PRO A 76 0.89 -19.63 -19.34
CA PRO A 76 -0.48 -20.10 -19.14
C PRO A 76 -0.70 -20.77 -17.77
N ASP A 77 0.37 -21.16 -17.07
CA ASP A 77 0.29 -22.07 -15.93
C ASP A 77 0.11 -21.40 -14.55
N SER A 78 0.30 -20.08 -14.42
CA SER A 78 0.28 -19.40 -13.12
C SER A 78 -0.61 -18.16 -13.01
N THR A 79 -1.61 -18.02 -13.90
CA THR A 79 -2.65 -17.00 -13.69
C THR A 79 -3.40 -17.30 -12.38
N PRO A 80 -3.39 -16.41 -11.37
CA PRO A 80 -4.13 -16.64 -10.15
C PRO A 80 -5.63 -16.71 -10.48
N LYS A 81 -6.22 -17.90 -10.36
CA LYS A 81 -7.66 -18.09 -10.55
C LYS A 81 -8.40 -17.27 -9.49
N ALA A 82 -9.34 -16.46 -9.96
CA ALA A 82 -10.14 -15.51 -9.17
C ALA A 82 -11.02 -16.20 -8.12
#